data_AF-A0A521ESL6-F1
#
_entry.id   AF-A0A521ESL6-F1
#
_cell.length_a   1.000
_cell.length_b   1.000
_cell.length_c   1.000
_cell.angle_alpha   90.00
_cell.angle_beta   90.00
_cell.angle_gamma   90.00
#
_symmetry.space_group_name_H-M   'P 1'
#
loop_
_entity.id
_entity.type
_entity.pdbx_description
1 polymer ?
#
loop_
_entity_poly.entity_id
_entity_poly.type
_entity_poly.pdbx_seq_one_letter_code
_entity_poly.pdbx_strand_id
1 'polypeptide(L)'
;MKKSKLKSLVKSARKTAEKDIRSSLTNSLNEIAAQFGEGSKKLSKDITKGSKQLAKKLAADIKIDKASFIKKEDAAIIETDPQPLSSVVVKEGAQAAPAKTKKTKAVKTEEVQL
;
A
#
# COMPACT_ATOMS: atom_id res chain seq x y z
N MET A 1 -14.07 19.91 -16.42
CA MET A 1 -12.76 19.73 -15.75
C MET A 1 -11.64 20.46 -16.50
N LYS A 2 -10.73 21.14 -15.80
CA LYS A 2 -9.59 21.84 -16.43
C LYS A 2 -8.63 20.78 -17.03
N LYS A 3 -8.30 20.88 -18.32
CA LYS A 3 -7.44 19.94 -19.08
C LYS A 3 -6.13 19.56 -18.38
N SER A 4 -5.63 20.40 -17.48
CA SER A 4 -4.43 20.15 -16.66
C SER A 4 -4.59 18.98 -15.67
N LYS A 5 -5.74 18.86 -14.98
CA LYS A 5 -6.00 17.77 -14.01
C LYS A 5 -6.05 16.40 -14.68
N LEU A 6 -6.71 16.30 -15.83
CA LEU A 6 -6.76 15.05 -16.61
C LEU A 6 -5.37 14.62 -17.09
N LYS A 7 -4.53 15.57 -17.52
CA LYS A 7 -3.15 15.27 -17.92
C LYS A 7 -2.31 14.75 -16.74
N SER A 8 -2.44 15.33 -15.55
CA SER A 8 -1.73 14.84 -14.36
C SER A 8 -2.20 13.45 -13.94
N LEU A 9 -3.50 13.18 -14.03
CA LEU A 9 -4.08 11.88 -13.69
C LEU A 9 -3.65 10.76 -14.65
N VAL A 10 -3.63 11.05 -15.95
CA VAL A 10 -3.09 10.11 -16.95
C VAL A 10 -1.61 9.85 -16.70
N LYS A 11 -0.85 10.89 -16.34
CA LYS A 11 0.58 10.76 -16.04
C LYS A 11 0.82 9.94 -14.77
N SER A 12 0.01 10.10 -13.72
CA SER A 12 0.12 9.29 -12.52
C SER A 12 -0.23 7.83 -12.81
N ALA A 13 -1.32 7.57 -13.53
CA ALA A 13 -1.72 6.22 -13.92
C ALA A 13 -0.63 5.50 -14.74
N ARG A 14 0.00 6.18 -15.72
CA ARG A 14 1.14 5.61 -16.46
C ARG A 14 2.33 5.28 -15.58
N LYS A 15 2.66 6.16 -14.62
CA LYS A 15 3.75 5.93 -13.68
C LYS A 15 3.48 4.75 -12.75
N THR A 16 2.23 4.57 -12.33
CA THR A 16 1.80 3.42 -11.53
C THR A 16 1.95 2.14 -12.36
N ALA A 17 1.41 2.12 -13.58
CA ALA A 17 1.58 0.98 -14.49
C ALA A 17 3.06 0.64 -14.76
N GLU A 18 3.92 1.64 -14.98
CA GLU A 18 5.38 1.42 -15.14
C GLU A 18 5.97 0.72 -13.91
N LYS A 19 5.62 1.16 -12.70
CA LYS A 19 6.13 0.55 -11.45
C LYS A 19 5.61 -0.87 -11.28
N ASP A 20 4.33 -1.09 -11.50
CA ASP A 20 3.70 -2.39 -11.29
C ASP A 20 4.24 -3.43 -12.27
N ILE A 21 4.33 -3.08 -13.55
CA ILE A 21 4.94 -3.93 -14.59
C ILE A 21 6.40 -4.23 -14.23
N ARG A 22 7.18 -3.21 -13.84
CA ARG A 22 8.58 -3.42 -13.45
C ARG A 22 8.70 -4.37 -12.26
N SER A 23 7.89 -4.18 -11.23
CA SER A 23 7.92 -4.99 -10.02
C SER A 23 7.55 -6.44 -10.32
N SER A 24 6.45 -6.65 -11.04
CA SER A 24 5.98 -7.96 -11.46
C SER A 24 7.03 -8.69 -12.30
N LEU A 25 7.59 -8.05 -13.33
CA LEU A 25 8.64 -8.65 -14.17
C LEU A 25 9.88 -9.01 -13.34
N THR A 26 10.30 -8.13 -12.43
CA THR A 26 11.49 -8.37 -11.61
C THR A 26 11.26 -9.56 -10.67
N ASN A 27 10.10 -9.65 -10.04
CA ASN A 27 9.79 -10.73 -9.12
C ASN A 27 9.67 -12.07 -9.86
N SER A 28 8.87 -12.13 -10.93
CA SER A 28 8.68 -13.37 -11.69
C SER A 28 9.99 -13.89 -12.29
N LEU A 29 10.85 -13.01 -12.83
CA LEU A 29 12.13 -13.44 -13.39
C LEU A 29 13.13 -13.88 -12.31
N ASN A 30 13.14 -13.24 -11.13
CA ASN A 30 13.99 -13.70 -10.03
C ASN A 30 13.49 -15.01 -9.41
N GLU A 31 12.17 -15.22 -9.34
CA GLU A 31 11.59 -16.50 -8.88
C GLU A 31 11.99 -17.64 -9.81
N ILE A 32 11.88 -17.44 -11.12
CA ILE A 32 12.32 -18.42 -12.11
C ILE A 32 13.83 -18.66 -11.96
N ALA A 33 14.65 -17.61 -11.89
CA ALA A 33 16.09 -17.76 -11.70
C ALA A 33 16.46 -18.53 -10.42
N ALA A 34 15.71 -18.31 -9.33
CA ALA A 34 15.89 -19.01 -8.07
C ALA A 34 15.55 -20.51 -8.19
N GLN A 35 14.53 -20.88 -8.98
CA GLN A 35 14.19 -22.28 -9.24
C GLN A 35 15.32 -23.04 -9.95
N PHE A 36 16.09 -22.37 -10.81
CA PHE A 36 17.25 -22.95 -11.49
C PHE A 36 18.56 -22.84 -10.69
N GLY A 37 18.51 -22.34 -9.46
CA GLY A 37 19.70 -22.13 -8.62
C GLY A 37 20.61 -20.98 -9.09
N GLU A 38 20.24 -20.23 -10.13
CA GLU A 38 20.99 -19.11 -10.68
C GLU A 38 20.65 -17.77 -10.01
N GLY A 39 20.49 -17.75 -8.68
CA GLY A 39 20.27 -16.53 -7.90
C GLY A 39 21.51 -15.64 -7.76
N SER A 40 22.24 -15.34 -8.85
CA SER A 40 23.45 -14.52 -8.77
C SER A 40 23.12 -13.03 -8.74
N LYS A 41 23.91 -12.27 -7.96
CA LYS A 41 23.78 -10.80 -7.86
C LYS A 41 23.89 -10.10 -9.22
N LYS A 42 24.65 -10.68 -10.17
CA LYS A 42 24.80 -10.16 -11.52
C LYS A 42 23.52 -10.34 -12.32
N LEU A 43 22.96 -11.56 -12.31
CA LEU A 43 21.70 -11.86 -13.00
C LEU A 43 20.54 -11.00 -12.47
N SER A 44 20.38 -10.88 -11.16
CA SER A 44 19.33 -10.03 -10.57
C SER A 44 19.46 -8.55 -10.97
N LYS A 45 20.71 -8.06 -11.16
CA LYS A 45 20.97 -6.69 -11.61
C LYS A 45 20.57 -6.51 -13.08
N ASP A 46 20.84 -7.51 -13.92
CA ASP A 46 20.47 -7.49 -15.33
C ASP A 46 18.96 -7.64 -15.52
N ILE A 47 18.29 -8.51 -14.76
CA ILE A 47 16.83 -8.59 -14.66
C ILE A 47 16.26 -7.22 -14.27
N THR A 48 16.78 -6.59 -13.23
CA THR A 48 16.26 -5.28 -12.75
C THR A 48 16.39 -4.19 -13.83
N LYS A 49 17.51 -4.16 -14.57
CA LYS A 49 17.73 -3.21 -15.65
C LYS A 49 16.82 -3.50 -16.85
N GLY A 50 16.73 -4.75 -17.29
CA GLY A 50 15.87 -5.19 -18.37
C GLY A 50 14.40 -4.90 -18.09
N SER A 51 13.90 -5.32 -16.93
CA SER A 51 12.54 -5.04 -16.47
C SER A 51 12.23 -3.55 -16.42
N LYS A 52 13.19 -2.71 -16.00
CA LYS A 52 13.02 -1.25 -16.00
C LYS A 52 12.89 -0.68 -17.43
N GLN A 53 13.70 -1.15 -18.37
CA GLN A 53 13.64 -0.68 -19.76
C GLN A 53 12.34 -1.14 -20.44
N LEU A 54 11.94 -2.38 -20.21
CA LEU A 54 10.72 -2.95 -20.79
C LEU A 54 9.47 -2.27 -20.23
N ALA A 55 9.40 -2.09 -18.90
CA ALA A 55 8.27 -1.41 -18.26
C ALA A 55 8.06 0.01 -18.78
N LYS A 56 9.14 0.75 -19.06
CA LYS A 56 9.05 2.10 -19.66
C LYS A 56 8.43 2.10 -21.04
N LYS A 57 8.81 1.13 -21.90
CA LYS A 57 8.25 1.00 -23.24
C LYS A 57 6.77 0.66 -23.17
N LEU A 58 6.43 -0.37 -22.38
CA LEU A 58 5.05 -0.80 -22.19
C LEU A 58 4.17 0.31 -21.62
N ALA A 59 4.62 1.02 -20.59
CA ALA A 59 3.85 2.11 -19.99
C ALA A 59 3.64 3.32 -20.92
N ALA A 60 4.53 3.53 -21.89
CA ALA A 60 4.35 4.57 -22.90
C ALA A 60 3.24 4.22 -23.90
N ASP A 61 3.16 2.94 -24.28
CA ASP A 61 2.20 2.42 -25.26
C ASP A 61 0.81 2.14 -24.68
N ILE A 62 0.66 2.09 -23.35
CA ILE A 62 -0.66 1.99 -22.72
C ILE A 62 -1.53 3.20 -23.11
N LYS A 63 -2.55 2.90 -23.92
CA LYS A 63 -3.63 3.82 -24.26
C LYS A 63 -4.54 3.96 -23.03
N ILE A 64 -4.47 5.13 -22.41
CA ILE A 64 -5.33 5.46 -21.28
C ILE A 64 -6.52 6.27 -21.80
N ASP A 65 -7.70 5.68 -21.72
CA ASP A 65 -8.94 6.39 -22.00
C ASP A 65 -9.20 7.45 -20.91
N LYS A 66 -9.26 8.71 -21.34
CA LYS A 66 -9.47 9.87 -20.47
C LYS A 66 -10.91 9.98 -20.01
N ALA A 67 -11.87 9.47 -20.79
CA ALA A 67 -13.29 9.53 -20.46
C ALA A 67 -13.64 8.66 -19.24
N SER A 68 -12.97 7.52 -19.12
CA SER A 68 -13.10 6.60 -17.97
C SER A 68 -12.66 7.22 -16.63
N PHE A 69 -11.77 8.22 -16.65
CA PHE A 69 -11.32 8.90 -15.44
C PHE A 69 -12.24 10.05 -14.99
N ILE A 70 -12.95 10.69 -15.92
CA ILE A 70 -13.91 11.75 -15.60
C ILE A 70 -15.06 11.19 -14.77
N LYS A 71 -15.59 10.02 -15.15
CA LYS A 71 -16.71 9.37 -14.45
C LYS A 71 -16.38 8.92 -13.02
N LYS A 72 -15.11 8.63 -12.72
CA LYS A 72 -14.67 8.22 -11.38
C LYS A 72 -14.50 9.40 -10.41
N GLU A 73 -14.13 10.57 -10.90
CA GLU A 73 -13.98 11.76 -10.04
C GLU A 73 -15.33 12.38 -9.69
N ASP A 74 -16.31 12.40 -10.60
CA ASP A 74 -17.66 12.91 -10.27
C ASP A 74 -18.39 12.04 -9.24
N ALA A 75 -18.02 10.75 -9.12
CA ALA A 75 -18.53 9.85 -8.08
C ALA A 75 -17.82 10.01 -6.71
N ALA A 76 -16.68 10.68 -6.65
CA ALA A 76 -15.89 10.84 -5.42
C ALA A 76 -16.14 12.18 -4.70
N ILE A 77 -17.00 13.05 -5.24
CA ILE A 77 -17.27 14.39 -4.68
C ILE A 77 -18.52 14.39 -3.75
N ILE A 78 -19.24 13.27 -3.61
CA ILE A 78 -20.50 13.23 -2.82
C ILE A 78 -20.32 12.73 -1.37
N GLU A 79 -19.14 12.27 -0.92
CA GLU A 79 -18.98 11.77 0.47
C GLU A 79 -17.81 12.37 1.27
N THR A 80 -17.47 13.64 1.07
CA THR A 80 -16.73 14.38 2.10
C THR A 80 -17.24 15.81 2.20
N ASP A 81 -18.41 15.97 2.80
CA ASP A 81 -18.79 17.23 3.46
C ASP A 81 -18.20 17.22 4.89
N PRO A 82 -17.29 18.15 5.22
CA PRO A 82 -16.78 18.30 6.57
C PRO A 82 -17.72 19.21 7.37
N GLN A 83 -18.62 18.62 8.16
CA GLN A 83 -19.33 19.39 9.18
C GLN A 83 -18.38 19.74 10.34
N PRO A 84 -18.21 21.04 10.68
CA PRO A 84 -17.37 21.48 11.76
C PRO A 84 -18.05 21.36 13.14
N LEU A 85 -17.20 21.11 14.13
CA LEU A 85 -17.40 21.07 15.58
C LEU A 85 -18.43 22.07 16.14
N SER A 86 -19.35 21.61 17.01
CA SER A 86 -19.69 22.36 18.23
C SER A 86 -20.32 21.47 19.32
N SER A 87 -19.67 21.55 20.47
CA SER A 87 -19.98 21.07 21.83
C SER A 87 -21.37 21.40 22.38
N VAL A 88 -21.87 20.53 23.30
CA VAL A 88 -22.63 20.76 24.57
C VAL A 88 -23.07 19.35 25.07
N VAL A 89 -22.47 18.69 26.10
CA VAL A 89 -22.52 18.90 27.57
C VAL A 89 -23.99 18.77 28.06
N VAL A 90 -24.51 17.85 28.90
CA VAL A 90 -24.12 17.21 30.18
C VAL A 90 -25.07 16.01 30.42
N LYS A 91 -24.59 14.92 31.06
CA LYS A 91 -25.11 14.30 32.31
C LYS A 91 -24.70 12.82 32.39
N GLU A 92 -23.68 12.45 33.17
CA GLU A 92 -23.63 12.38 34.65
C GLU A 92 -23.97 10.98 35.15
N GLY A 93 -23.05 10.41 35.94
CA GLY A 93 -23.05 9.04 36.46
C GLY A 93 -21.63 8.43 36.34
N ALA A 94 -20.67 8.90 37.13
CA ALA A 94 -20.19 8.22 38.35
C ALA A 94 -19.53 6.86 38.04
N GLN A 95 -18.28 6.55 38.42
CA GLN A 95 -17.60 6.86 39.66
C GLN A 95 -16.09 6.57 39.51
N ALA A 96 -15.26 7.39 40.14
CA ALA A 96 -13.80 7.24 40.19
C ALA A 96 -13.34 6.21 41.25
N ALA A 97 -12.22 5.56 40.92
CA ALA A 97 -11.13 4.90 41.68
C ALA A 97 -11.13 5.00 43.24
N PRO A 98 -10.50 4.06 44.00
CA PRO A 98 -9.02 3.92 44.02
C PRO A 98 -8.39 2.55 44.37
N ALA A 99 -7.12 2.40 43.92
CA ALA A 99 -5.94 1.75 44.51
C ALA A 99 -6.04 0.44 45.34
N LYS A 100 -5.16 -0.55 45.02
CA LYS A 100 -4.10 -1.04 45.93
C LYS A 100 -3.17 -2.09 45.30
N THR A 101 -1.88 -1.86 45.52
CA THR A 101 -0.74 -2.76 45.42
C THR A 101 -0.82 -3.92 46.44
N LYS A 102 -0.35 -5.13 46.06
CA LYS A 102 0.60 -5.97 46.84
C LYS A 102 0.79 -7.39 46.25
N LYS A 103 2.04 -7.66 45.86
CA LYS A 103 2.91 -8.81 46.15
C LYS A 103 2.43 -10.28 46.01
N THR A 104 3.38 -11.06 45.47
CA THR A 104 3.68 -12.50 45.68
C THR A 104 2.68 -13.49 45.09
N LYS A 105 3.07 -14.53 44.35
CA LYS A 105 4.14 -15.48 44.63
C LYS A 105 4.49 -16.28 43.35
N ALA A 106 5.76 -16.61 43.21
CA ALA A 106 6.29 -17.57 42.24
C ALA A 106 5.61 -18.94 42.37
N VAL A 107 5.34 -19.59 41.25
CA VAL A 107 5.41 -21.06 41.14
C VAL A 107 6.16 -21.40 39.86
N LYS A 108 7.33 -21.98 40.09
CA LYS A 108 8.21 -22.70 39.17
C LYS A 108 7.48 -24.00 38.77
N THR A 109 7.28 -24.24 37.49
CA THR A 109 7.02 -25.60 36.98
C THR A 109 8.16 -25.92 36.02
N GLU A 110 9.18 -26.51 36.62
CA GLU A 110 10.24 -27.27 35.97
C GLU A 110 9.65 -28.59 35.46
N GLU A 111 10.08 -29.02 34.27
CA GLU A 111 10.21 -30.38 33.70
C GLU A 111 9.27 -31.52 34.17
N VAL A 112 8.87 -32.44 33.31
CA VAL A 112 9.75 -33.52 32.83
C VAL A 112 9.21 -34.11 31.52
N GLN A 113 10.16 -34.40 30.62
CA GLN A 113 10.01 -35.21 29.41
C GLN A 113 9.93 -36.72 29.74
N LEU A 114 9.25 -37.44 28.84
CA LEU A 114 9.04 -38.90 28.74
C LEU A 114 7.91 -39.49 29.59
#